data_AF-A0A7S3K4C7-F1
#
_entry.id   AF-A0A7S3K4C7-F1
#
_cell.length_a   1.000
_cell.length_b   1.000
_cell.length_c   1.000
_cell.angle_alpha   90.00
_cell.angle_beta   90.00
_cell.angle_gamma   90.00
#
_symmetry.space_group_name_H-M   'P 1'
#
loop_
_entity.id
_entity.type
_entity.pdbx_description
1 polymer ?
#
loop_
_entity_poly.entity_id
_entity_poly.type
_entity_poly.pdbx_seq_one_letter_code
_entity_poly.pdbx_strand_id
1 'polypeptide(L)'
;KMRNALRLRDLLTLAQSSAWCAARETHNEVIARLSAQARLTESIYQVHSTSHPRVVSAVRTLNMLVNGVANELNAISSLLTQNYIDQYHRELLKAEGRYATAMTSVVDILQELTFEDTKDTKTCEALETVVRADVGTLLLLRNQLQAHAAKLENLPKSRQKTPSGVVQTSCSLRELVLDATRDVSTLASHAAENIPEFVLGQGLEDLPKVIAVPHQLSHTLLELLKNATSAHLRTNQCDVPISIDFQPNALVITDSGGGFSESDPIQTLARLKPGRRYDRTDDQTSYAAVSDPLAGFSIGLFVARVHAEHFQPNALTLTTYHGQDSIPRGAVATIRLLNNLDAIENLPDIESARERLLSI
;
A
#
# COMPACT_ATOMS: atom_id res chain seq x y z
N LYS A 1 26.54 6.52 2.62
CA LYS A 1 26.16 5.26 3.32
C LYS A 1 24.66 5.33 3.51
N MET A 2 23.89 4.45 2.86
CA MET A 2 22.46 4.33 3.17
C MET A 2 22.33 4.04 4.67
N ARG A 3 21.32 4.63 5.30
CA ARG A 3 21.04 4.43 6.73
C ARG A 3 20.87 2.93 6.99
N ASN A 4 21.18 2.48 8.21
CA ASN A 4 20.68 1.19 8.69
C ASN A 4 19.17 1.15 8.45
N ALA A 5 18.62 -0.02 8.12
CA ALA A 5 17.20 -0.19 7.83
C ALA A 5 16.31 0.50 8.89
N LEU A 6 15.37 1.34 8.42
CA LEU A 6 14.54 2.18 9.27
C LEU A 6 13.71 1.32 10.21
N ARG A 7 13.72 1.62 11.51
CA ARG A 7 12.86 0.94 12.48
C ARG A 7 11.62 1.76 12.79
N LEU A 8 10.57 1.10 13.24
CA LEU A 8 9.35 1.77 13.69
C LEU A 8 9.62 2.79 14.81
N ARG A 9 10.55 2.50 15.74
CA ARG A 9 11.00 3.46 16.76
C ARG A 9 11.69 4.70 16.17
N ASP A 10 12.35 4.58 15.02
CA ASP A 10 13.05 5.72 14.42
C ASP A 10 12.04 6.78 13.97
N LEU A 11 10.81 6.38 13.59
CA LEU A 11 9.71 7.31 13.32
C LEU A 11 9.24 8.06 14.57
N LEU A 12 9.24 7.39 15.73
CA LEU A 12 8.95 8.05 17.02
C LEU A 12 10.06 9.03 17.40
N THR A 13 11.33 8.64 17.22
CA THR A 13 12.47 9.53 17.43
C THR A 13 12.43 10.72 16.48
N LEU A 14 12.09 10.51 15.20
CA LEU A 14 11.93 11.56 14.21
C LEU A 14 10.83 12.55 14.61
N ALA A 15 9.71 12.06 15.14
CA ALA A 15 8.63 12.91 15.67
C ALA A 15 9.10 13.77 16.86
N GLN A 16 10.09 13.31 17.62
CA GLN A 16 10.67 14.05 18.76
C GLN A 16 11.78 15.03 18.36
N SER A 17 12.40 14.86 17.19
CA SER A 17 13.43 15.77 16.63
C SER A 17 12.91 17.17 16.27
N SER A 18 13.79 18.17 16.16
CA SER A 18 13.38 19.49 15.67
C SER A 18 12.83 19.40 14.24
N ALA A 19 11.88 20.27 13.88
CA ALA A 19 11.24 20.24 12.56
C ALA A 19 12.26 20.31 11.42
N TRP A 20 13.30 21.13 11.57
CA TRP A 20 14.42 21.21 10.61
C TRP A 20 15.21 19.90 10.51
N CYS A 21 15.57 19.27 11.64
CA CYS A 21 16.32 18.01 11.61
C CYS A 21 15.50 16.92 10.95
N ALA A 22 14.22 16.81 11.31
CA ALA A 22 13.31 15.84 10.74
C ALA A 22 13.11 16.05 9.23
N ALA A 23 12.81 17.29 8.80
CA ALA A 23 12.66 17.62 7.39
C ALA A 23 13.92 17.31 6.56
N ARG A 24 15.11 17.56 7.12
CA ARG A 24 16.38 17.27 6.44
C ARG A 24 16.62 15.77 6.29
N GLU A 25 16.33 14.99 7.33
CA GLU A 25 16.41 13.54 7.24
C GLU A 25 15.42 12.98 6.22
N THR A 26 14.17 13.47 6.24
CA THR A 26 13.15 13.11 5.25
C THR A 26 13.60 13.39 3.83
N HIS A 27 14.10 14.60 3.59
CA HIS A 27 14.60 15.02 2.27
C HIS A 27 15.67 14.07 1.74
N ASN A 28 16.71 13.85 2.54
CA ASN A 28 17.86 13.07 2.13
C ASN A 28 17.49 11.60 1.88
N GLU A 29 16.65 11.02 2.74
CA GLU A 29 16.23 9.63 2.60
C GLU A 29 15.35 9.43 1.35
N VAL A 30 14.36 10.30 1.14
CA VAL A 30 13.46 10.21 -0.03
C VAL A 30 14.23 10.41 -1.34
N ILE A 31 15.12 11.41 -1.42
CA ILE A 31 15.99 11.61 -2.60
C ILE A 31 16.86 10.39 -2.86
N ALA A 32 17.45 9.78 -1.82
CA ALA A 32 18.28 8.60 -1.98
C ALA A 32 17.50 7.41 -2.55
N ARG A 33 16.25 7.20 -2.11
CA ARG A 33 15.37 6.13 -2.61
C ARG A 33 14.93 6.37 -4.04
N LEU A 34 14.47 7.57 -4.37
CA LEU A 34 14.11 7.95 -5.74
C LEU A 34 15.31 7.78 -6.69
N SER A 35 16.51 8.16 -6.24
CA SER A 35 17.74 7.97 -7.02
C SER A 35 18.06 6.50 -7.27
N ALA A 36 17.82 5.62 -6.29
CA ALA A 36 18.00 4.19 -6.45
C ALA A 36 16.97 3.60 -7.44
N GLN A 37 15.70 3.99 -7.32
CA GLN A 37 14.65 3.59 -8.24
C GLN A 37 14.97 4.01 -9.68
N ALA A 38 15.40 5.26 -9.89
CA ALA A 38 15.80 5.77 -11.20
C ALA A 38 16.92 4.94 -11.85
N ARG A 39 17.91 4.47 -11.06
CA ARG A 39 18.97 3.57 -11.54
C ARG A 39 18.44 2.20 -11.96
N LEU A 40 17.51 1.64 -11.19
CA LEU A 40 16.89 0.36 -11.54
C LEU A 40 16.05 0.49 -12.81
N THR A 41 15.21 1.53 -12.93
CA THR A 41 14.44 1.78 -14.15
C THR A 41 15.35 1.97 -15.37
N GLU A 42 16.45 2.71 -15.24
CA GLU A 42 17.43 2.87 -16.32
C GLU A 42 18.07 1.52 -16.71
N SER A 43 18.34 0.64 -15.74
CA SER A 43 18.89 -0.69 -16.01
C SER A 43 17.87 -1.57 -16.77
N ILE A 44 16.58 -1.50 -16.42
CA ILE A 44 15.51 -2.19 -17.18
C ILE A 44 15.43 -1.64 -18.60
N TYR A 45 15.50 -0.31 -18.77
CA TYR A 45 15.50 0.32 -20.09
C TYR A 45 16.64 -0.21 -20.97
N GLN A 46 17.86 -0.29 -20.42
CA GLN A 46 19.04 -0.75 -21.15
C GLN A 46 18.90 -2.20 -21.64
N VAL A 47 18.47 -3.11 -20.75
CA VAL A 47 18.27 -4.53 -21.07
C VAL A 47 17.23 -4.73 -22.18
N HIS A 48 16.16 -3.93 -22.19
CA HIS A 48 15.03 -4.11 -23.11
C HIS A 48 15.00 -3.16 -24.31
N SER A 49 15.96 -2.25 -24.41
CA SER A 49 15.99 -1.14 -25.37
C SER A 49 15.76 -1.55 -26.83
N THR A 50 16.14 -2.76 -27.21
CA THR A 50 16.04 -3.30 -28.58
C THR A 50 15.01 -4.41 -28.74
N SER A 51 14.50 -4.99 -27.65
CA SER A 51 13.76 -6.27 -27.69
C SER A 51 12.29 -6.15 -27.25
N HIS A 52 11.94 -5.16 -26.42
CA HIS A 52 10.58 -5.04 -25.87
C HIS A 52 10.09 -3.58 -25.85
N PRO A 53 9.56 -3.04 -26.97
CA PRO A 53 9.18 -1.63 -27.09
C PRO A 53 8.15 -1.14 -26.05
N ARG A 54 7.23 -2.01 -25.63
CA ARG A 54 6.23 -1.70 -24.59
C ARG A 54 6.85 -1.56 -23.21
N VAL A 55 7.72 -2.49 -22.82
CA VAL A 55 8.50 -2.41 -21.57
C VAL A 55 9.33 -1.12 -21.57
N VAL A 56 9.98 -0.80 -22.68
CA VAL A 56 10.76 0.43 -22.84
C VAL A 56 9.89 1.68 -22.64
N SER A 57 8.69 1.72 -23.23
CA SER A 57 7.75 2.83 -23.06
C SER A 57 7.31 2.97 -21.60
N ALA A 58 6.90 1.88 -20.97
CA ALA A 58 6.47 1.83 -19.58
C ALA A 58 7.57 2.33 -18.64
N VAL A 59 8.77 1.78 -18.76
CA VAL A 59 9.93 2.12 -17.92
C VAL A 59 10.34 3.57 -18.12
N ARG A 60 10.26 4.11 -19.35
CA ARG A 60 10.52 5.53 -19.59
C ARG A 60 9.55 6.42 -18.83
N THR A 61 8.26 6.08 -18.84
CA THR A 61 7.25 6.82 -18.09
C THR A 61 7.48 6.71 -16.59
N LEU A 62 7.77 5.52 -16.05
CA LEU A 62 8.14 5.34 -14.64
C LEU A 62 9.36 6.20 -14.26
N ASN A 63 10.41 6.17 -15.08
CA ASN A 63 11.62 6.96 -14.85
C ASN A 63 11.32 8.48 -14.88
N MET A 64 10.43 8.95 -15.75
CA MET A 64 9.99 10.35 -15.76
C MET A 64 9.23 10.72 -14.48
N LEU A 65 8.35 9.85 -13.98
CA LEU A 65 7.61 10.09 -12.73
C LEU A 65 8.55 10.17 -11.53
N VAL A 66 9.44 9.17 -11.38
CA VAL A 66 10.42 9.11 -10.28
C VAL A 66 11.36 10.33 -10.31
N ASN A 67 11.92 10.66 -11.48
CA ASN A 67 12.78 11.83 -11.62
C ASN A 67 12.02 13.14 -11.46
N GLY A 68 10.75 13.20 -11.87
CA GLY A 68 9.88 14.36 -11.68
C GLY A 68 9.76 14.71 -10.20
N VAL A 69 9.43 13.73 -9.36
CA VAL A 69 9.37 13.90 -7.90
C VAL A 69 10.74 14.28 -7.33
N ALA A 70 11.81 13.61 -7.74
CA ALA A 70 13.16 13.92 -7.27
C ALA A 70 13.58 15.37 -7.62
N ASN A 71 13.27 15.82 -8.83
CA ASN A 71 13.54 17.19 -9.29
C ASN A 71 12.75 18.23 -8.50
N GLU A 72 11.47 17.96 -8.21
CA GLU A 72 10.66 18.84 -7.36
C GLU A 72 11.24 18.96 -5.95
N LEU A 73 11.64 17.84 -5.35
CA LEU A 73 12.28 17.83 -4.04
C LEU A 73 13.59 18.60 -4.08
N ASN A 74 14.45 18.36 -5.07
CA ASN A 74 15.70 19.11 -5.25
C ASN A 74 15.46 20.62 -5.45
N ALA A 75 14.40 21.02 -6.16
CA ALA A 75 14.06 22.42 -6.37
C ALA A 75 13.72 23.16 -5.07
N ILE A 76 13.18 22.45 -4.06
CA ILE A 76 12.84 23.01 -2.75
C ILE A 76 13.98 22.83 -1.73
N SER A 77 15.08 22.18 -2.08
CA SER A 77 16.21 21.91 -1.17
C SER A 77 16.85 23.19 -0.60
N SER A 78 16.82 24.30 -1.35
CA SER A 78 17.32 25.60 -0.89
C SER A 78 16.51 26.17 0.29
N LEU A 79 15.25 25.77 0.45
CA LEU A 79 14.39 26.14 1.57
C LEU A 79 14.68 25.33 2.84
N LEU A 80 15.52 24.30 2.76
CA LEU A 80 15.85 23.38 3.87
C LEU A 80 16.81 24.02 4.88
N THR A 81 16.41 25.16 5.41
CA THR A 81 17.13 25.93 6.43
C THR A 81 16.19 26.19 7.61
N GLN A 82 16.74 26.53 8.77
CA GLN A 82 15.92 26.78 9.96
C GLN A 82 14.93 27.93 9.75
N ASN A 83 15.31 28.95 8.96
CA ASN A 83 14.50 30.16 8.75
C ASN A 83 13.33 29.97 7.76
N TYR A 84 13.37 28.92 6.91
CA TYR A 84 12.37 28.69 5.87
C TYR A 84 11.64 27.35 6.04
N ILE A 85 11.70 26.75 7.23
CA ILE A 85 11.18 25.40 7.47
C ILE A 85 9.67 25.27 7.21
N ASP A 86 8.88 26.29 7.55
CA ASP A 86 7.44 26.30 7.28
C ASP A 86 7.14 26.33 5.78
N GLN A 87 7.94 27.09 5.02
CA GLN A 87 7.80 27.15 3.57
C GLN A 87 8.23 25.83 2.93
N TYR A 88 9.36 25.27 3.36
CA TYR A 88 9.82 23.96 2.94
C TYR A 88 8.75 22.89 3.18
N HIS A 89 8.13 22.87 4.37
CA HIS A 89 7.09 21.90 4.70
C HIS A 89 5.86 22.04 3.80
N ARG A 90 5.40 23.27 3.52
CA ARG A 90 4.28 23.51 2.60
C ARG A 90 4.58 22.99 1.19
N GLU A 91 5.78 23.22 0.68
CA GLU A 91 6.16 22.71 -0.63
C GLU A 91 6.33 21.18 -0.62
N LEU A 92 6.85 20.60 0.47
CA LEU A 92 6.95 19.16 0.63
C LEU A 92 5.57 18.47 0.68
N LEU A 93 4.57 19.10 1.31
CA LEU A 93 3.18 18.64 1.28
C LEU A 93 2.59 18.66 -0.14
N LYS A 94 2.90 19.69 -0.93
CA LYS A 94 2.48 19.75 -2.34
C LYS A 94 3.15 18.65 -3.17
N ALA A 95 4.45 18.42 -2.96
CA ALA A 95 5.19 17.36 -3.62
C ALA A 95 4.63 15.97 -3.25
N GLU A 96 4.30 15.72 -1.98
CA GLU A 96 3.63 14.48 -1.55
C GLU A 96 2.27 14.29 -2.23
N GLY A 97 1.46 15.34 -2.30
CA GLY A 97 0.17 15.29 -3.00
C GLY A 97 0.30 14.93 -4.47
N ARG A 98 1.28 15.52 -5.17
CA ARG A 98 1.57 15.18 -6.59
C ARG A 98 2.12 13.77 -6.74
N TYR A 99 3.02 13.34 -5.85
CA TYR A 99 3.54 11.98 -5.86
C TYR A 99 2.42 10.94 -5.65
N ALA A 100 1.48 11.21 -4.74
CA ALA A 100 0.31 10.36 -4.55
C ALA A 100 -0.55 10.24 -5.82
N THR A 101 -0.68 11.29 -6.62
CA THR A 101 -1.37 11.23 -7.93
C THR A 101 -0.55 10.45 -8.97
N ALA A 102 0.79 10.58 -8.96
CA ALA A 102 1.64 9.84 -9.89
C ALA A 102 1.57 8.30 -9.68
N MET A 103 1.26 7.84 -8.47
CA MET A 103 1.15 6.42 -8.17
C MET A 103 0.02 5.72 -8.95
N THR A 104 -1.09 6.41 -9.28
CA THR A 104 -2.10 5.80 -10.14
C THR A 104 -1.53 5.53 -11.53
N SER A 105 -0.74 6.47 -12.07
CA SER A 105 -0.05 6.30 -13.35
C SER A 105 1.00 5.19 -13.32
N VAL A 106 1.75 5.02 -12.23
CA VAL A 106 2.68 3.89 -12.05
C VAL A 106 1.96 2.57 -12.24
N VAL A 107 0.75 2.45 -11.70
CA VAL A 107 -0.07 1.25 -11.82
C VAL A 107 -0.64 1.06 -13.21
N ASP A 108 -1.19 2.10 -13.82
CA ASP A 108 -1.75 2.05 -15.17
C ASP A 108 -0.69 1.56 -16.16
N ILE A 109 0.54 2.07 -16.04
CA ILE A 109 1.70 1.68 -16.84
C ILE A 109 1.98 0.17 -16.77
N LEU A 110 1.82 -0.44 -15.59
CA LEU A 110 2.08 -1.87 -15.40
C LEU A 110 0.93 -2.75 -15.90
N GLN A 111 -0.31 -2.24 -15.81
CA GLN A 111 -1.48 -2.92 -16.35
C GLN A 111 -1.43 -2.98 -17.89
N GLU A 112 -0.83 -1.97 -18.53
CA GLU A 112 -0.64 -1.92 -19.99
C GLU A 112 0.41 -2.88 -20.54
N LEU A 113 1.34 -3.36 -19.71
CA LEU A 113 2.24 -4.43 -20.12
C LEU A 113 1.41 -5.70 -20.40
N THR A 114 1.88 -6.62 -21.24
CA THR A 114 1.27 -7.96 -21.43
C THR A 114 2.17 -9.08 -20.88
N PHE A 115 1.58 -10.25 -20.60
CA PHE A 115 2.36 -11.44 -20.22
C PHE A 115 3.38 -11.84 -21.30
N GLU A 116 3.08 -11.55 -22.57
CA GLU A 116 4.03 -11.75 -23.67
C GLU A 116 5.18 -10.73 -23.67
N ASP A 117 4.91 -9.50 -23.20
CA ASP A 117 5.93 -8.44 -23.04
C ASP A 117 6.91 -8.73 -21.88
N THR A 118 6.60 -9.71 -21.02
CA THR A 118 7.30 -9.96 -19.75
C THR A 118 7.56 -11.45 -19.48
N LYS A 119 7.87 -12.23 -20.53
CA LYS A 119 8.26 -13.65 -20.38
C LYS A 119 9.52 -13.85 -19.51
N ASP A 120 10.36 -12.83 -19.40
CA ASP A 120 11.50 -12.84 -18.50
C ASP A 120 11.07 -12.58 -17.04
N THR A 121 11.24 -13.61 -16.21
CA THR A 121 10.90 -13.55 -14.77
C THR A 121 11.71 -12.49 -14.04
N LYS A 122 12.98 -12.26 -14.42
CA LYS A 122 13.83 -11.25 -13.78
C LYS A 122 13.33 -9.82 -14.04
N THR A 123 12.84 -9.54 -15.24
CA THR A 123 12.21 -8.26 -15.59
C THR A 123 10.93 -8.00 -14.81
N CYS A 124 10.06 -9.02 -14.68
CA CYS A 124 8.88 -8.95 -13.83
C CYS A 124 9.24 -8.60 -12.38
N GLU A 125 10.22 -9.30 -11.81
CA GLU A 125 10.68 -9.06 -10.43
C GLU A 125 11.27 -7.65 -10.28
N ALA A 126 12.01 -7.16 -11.28
CA ALA A 126 12.59 -5.82 -11.27
C ALA A 126 11.51 -4.73 -11.33
N LEU A 127 10.51 -4.89 -12.20
CA LEU A 127 9.38 -3.97 -12.29
C LEU A 127 8.54 -4.00 -10.99
N GLU A 128 8.24 -5.18 -10.43
CA GLU A 128 7.55 -5.28 -9.13
C GLU A 128 8.36 -4.57 -8.03
N THR A 129 9.68 -4.72 -8.04
CA THR A 129 10.58 -4.06 -7.09
C THR A 129 10.47 -2.53 -7.21
N VAL A 130 10.46 -1.97 -8.41
CA VAL A 130 10.30 -0.51 -8.62
C VAL A 130 8.99 -0.04 -8.00
N VAL A 131 7.89 -0.76 -8.22
CA VAL A 131 6.54 -0.34 -7.84
C VAL A 131 6.33 -0.44 -6.34
N ARG A 132 6.81 -1.54 -5.73
CA ARG A 132 6.83 -1.69 -4.28
C ARG A 132 7.70 -0.62 -3.62
N ALA A 133 8.85 -0.30 -4.22
CA ALA A 133 9.71 0.77 -3.73
C ALA A 133 9.04 2.14 -3.85
N ASP A 134 8.29 2.39 -4.92
CA ASP A 134 7.56 3.65 -5.14
C ASP A 134 6.48 3.86 -4.08
N VAL A 135 5.59 2.87 -3.88
CA VAL A 135 4.58 2.89 -2.80
C VAL A 135 5.25 3.05 -1.43
N GLY A 136 6.32 2.30 -1.18
CA GLY A 136 7.11 2.39 0.05
C GLY A 136 7.72 3.76 0.29
N THR A 137 8.18 4.44 -0.76
CA THR A 137 8.81 5.76 -0.67
C THR A 137 7.76 6.84 -0.42
N LEU A 138 6.58 6.73 -1.05
CA LEU A 138 5.43 7.58 -0.74
C LEU A 138 4.96 7.37 0.71
N LEU A 139 4.88 6.12 1.18
CA LEU A 139 4.55 5.79 2.57
C LEU A 139 5.54 6.40 3.54
N LEU A 140 6.85 6.26 3.27
CA LEU A 140 7.88 6.91 4.06
C LEU A 140 7.68 8.42 4.12
N LEU A 141 7.53 9.07 2.96
CA LEU A 141 7.34 10.51 2.87
C LEU A 141 6.13 10.95 3.70
N ARG A 142 4.99 10.26 3.59
CA ARG A 142 3.79 10.50 4.40
C ARG A 142 4.04 10.31 5.89
N ASN A 143 4.68 9.22 6.27
CA ASN A 143 5.00 8.87 7.66
C ASN A 143 5.86 9.95 8.32
N GLN A 144 6.93 10.34 7.63
CA GLN A 144 7.88 11.33 8.12
C GLN A 144 7.30 12.75 8.12
N LEU A 145 6.51 13.09 7.08
CA LEU A 145 5.75 14.35 7.06
C LEU A 145 4.84 14.47 8.28
N GLN A 146 4.02 13.44 8.55
CA GLN A 146 3.13 13.42 9.71
C GLN A 146 3.89 13.47 11.04
N ALA A 147 5.07 12.85 11.12
CA ALA A 147 5.89 12.85 12.33
C ALA A 147 6.33 14.25 12.77
N HIS A 148 6.73 15.13 11.83
CA HIS A 148 7.16 16.49 12.18
C HIS A 148 6.12 17.58 11.90
N ALA A 149 5.02 17.24 11.22
CA ALA A 149 3.88 18.12 10.97
C ALA A 149 3.29 18.66 12.28
N ALA A 150 3.22 17.85 13.35
CA ALA A 150 2.67 18.24 14.65
C ALA A 150 3.38 19.46 15.29
N LYS A 151 4.59 19.78 14.82
CA LYS A 151 5.42 20.89 15.32
C LYS A 151 5.30 22.16 14.48
N LEU A 152 4.49 22.14 13.42
CA LEU A 152 4.32 23.26 12.49
C LEU A 152 2.90 23.81 12.66
N GLU A 153 2.79 25.10 12.97
CA GLU A 153 1.58 25.74 13.52
C GLU A 153 0.35 25.77 12.58
N ASN A 154 0.44 25.24 11.36
CA ASN A 154 -0.56 25.45 10.31
C ASN A 154 -1.00 24.18 9.57
N LEU A 155 -1.14 23.04 10.26
CA LEU A 155 -1.75 21.86 9.64
C LEU A 155 -3.27 22.00 9.47
N PRO A 156 -3.86 21.41 8.42
CA PRO A 156 -5.29 21.13 8.37
C PRO A 156 -5.71 20.37 9.64
N LYS A 157 -6.88 20.70 10.22
CA LYS A 157 -7.39 20.06 11.45
C LYS A 157 -7.42 18.52 11.39
N SER A 158 -7.58 17.94 10.20
CA SER A 158 -7.54 16.49 9.99
C SER A 158 -6.18 15.85 10.32
N ARG A 159 -5.08 16.60 10.26
CA ARG A 159 -3.71 16.12 10.51
C ARG A 159 -3.16 16.53 11.90
N GLN A 160 -3.92 17.28 12.70
CA GLN A 160 -3.52 17.73 14.05
C GLN A 160 -3.76 16.71 15.17
N LYS A 161 -4.31 15.52 14.85
CA LYS A 161 -4.91 14.61 15.86
C LYS A 161 -3.93 13.73 16.66
N THR A 162 -2.64 13.66 16.34
CA THR A 162 -1.71 12.75 17.04
C THR A 162 -0.44 13.44 17.56
N PRO A 163 -0.31 13.61 18.90
CA PRO A 163 0.90 14.16 19.53
C PRO A 163 2.17 13.31 19.34
N SER A 164 2.02 12.01 19.03
CA SER A 164 3.13 11.04 18.91
C SER A 164 3.62 10.81 17.47
N GLY A 165 3.19 11.63 16.51
CA GLY A 165 3.47 11.42 15.09
C GLY A 165 2.59 10.33 14.47
N VAL A 166 3.15 9.58 13.51
CA VAL A 166 2.41 8.61 12.68
C VAL A 166 2.25 7.22 13.33
N VAL A 167 3.13 6.89 14.28
CA VAL A 167 3.10 5.62 15.03
C VAL A 167 2.29 5.82 16.31
N GLN A 168 1.34 4.92 16.56
CA GLN A 168 0.61 4.84 17.82
C GLN A 168 1.04 3.57 18.55
N THR A 169 1.53 3.72 19.78
CA THR A 169 1.87 2.58 20.66
C THR A 169 0.65 2.00 21.37
N SER A 170 -0.49 2.66 21.25
CA SER A 170 -1.72 2.35 21.98
C SER A 170 -2.94 2.63 21.10
N CYS A 171 -2.98 2.01 19.93
CA CYS A 171 -4.02 2.18 18.92
C CYS A 171 -5.26 1.34 19.23
N SER A 172 -6.45 1.94 19.12
CA SER A 172 -7.72 1.24 19.31
C SER A 172 -8.07 0.45 18.04
N LEU A 173 -7.81 -0.86 18.08
CA LEU A 173 -8.11 -1.73 16.94
C LEU A 173 -9.61 -1.78 16.64
N ARG A 174 -10.45 -1.70 17.69
CA ARG A 174 -11.91 -1.68 17.58
C ARG A 174 -12.41 -0.48 16.76
N GLU A 175 -11.88 0.70 17.05
CA GLU A 175 -12.25 1.92 16.32
C GLU A 175 -11.87 1.82 14.84
N LEU A 176 -10.65 1.33 14.53
CA LEU A 176 -10.22 1.15 13.15
C LEU A 176 -11.11 0.18 12.37
N VAL A 177 -11.51 -0.93 12.99
CA VAL A 177 -12.43 -1.90 12.38
C VAL A 177 -13.81 -1.30 12.18
N LEU A 178 -14.37 -0.64 13.19
CA LEU A 178 -15.70 -0.01 13.11
C LEU A 178 -15.77 1.12 12.09
N ASP A 179 -14.71 1.91 11.95
CA ASP A 179 -14.64 2.95 10.94
C ASP A 179 -14.52 2.33 9.54
N ALA A 180 -13.68 1.30 9.36
CA ALA A 180 -13.55 0.63 8.07
C ALA A 180 -14.86 -0.06 7.63
N THR A 181 -15.57 -0.77 8.53
CA THR A 181 -16.85 -1.40 8.20
C THR A 181 -17.92 -0.36 7.87
N ARG A 182 -17.96 0.77 8.58
CA ARG A 182 -18.88 1.88 8.29
C ARG A 182 -18.59 2.50 6.93
N ASP A 183 -17.33 2.74 6.61
CA ASP A 183 -16.92 3.31 5.33
C ASP A 183 -17.29 2.37 4.16
N VAL A 184 -17.00 1.07 4.28
CA VAL A 184 -17.39 0.09 3.25
C VAL A 184 -18.90 -0.03 3.13
N SER A 185 -19.64 -0.07 4.25
CA SER A 185 -21.11 -0.11 4.22
C SER A 185 -21.68 1.10 3.48
N THR A 186 -21.19 2.30 3.81
CA THR A 186 -21.61 3.55 3.15
C THR A 186 -21.35 3.49 1.64
N LEU A 187 -20.16 3.05 1.22
CA LEU A 187 -19.80 2.91 -0.19
C LEU A 187 -20.68 1.86 -0.90
N ALA A 188 -20.91 0.71 -0.27
CA ALA A 188 -21.66 -0.40 -0.84
C ALA A 188 -23.15 -0.08 -0.95
N SER A 189 -23.74 0.58 0.06
CA SER A 189 -25.15 0.99 0.06
C SER A 189 -25.49 2.01 -1.03
N HIS A 190 -24.50 2.73 -1.58
CA HIS A 190 -24.73 3.60 -2.74
C HIS A 190 -24.99 2.83 -4.03
N ALA A 191 -24.70 1.53 -4.07
CA ALA A 191 -24.69 0.78 -5.30
C ALA A 191 -25.34 -0.60 -5.24
N ALA A 192 -25.70 -1.08 -4.05
CA ALA A 192 -26.54 -2.25 -3.86
C ALA A 192 -27.53 -2.02 -2.71
N GLU A 193 -28.76 -2.51 -2.89
CA GLU A 193 -29.82 -2.42 -1.87
C GLU A 193 -29.59 -3.41 -0.72
N ASN A 194 -29.01 -4.58 -1.00
CA ASN A 194 -28.66 -5.60 -0.02
C ASN A 194 -27.14 -5.77 0.04
N ILE A 195 -26.54 -5.52 1.21
CA ILE A 195 -25.11 -5.66 1.47
C ILE A 195 -24.91 -6.66 2.61
N PRO A 196 -23.81 -7.44 2.61
CA PRO A 196 -23.53 -8.35 3.72
C PRO A 196 -23.34 -7.60 5.03
N GLU A 197 -23.85 -8.18 6.12
CA GLU A 197 -23.59 -7.72 7.47
C GLU A 197 -22.11 -7.96 7.85
N PHE A 198 -21.52 -7.03 8.60
CA PHE A 198 -20.22 -7.22 9.23
C PHE A 198 -20.39 -7.67 10.67
N VAL A 199 -19.99 -8.90 10.98
CA VAL A 199 -20.07 -9.44 12.33
C VAL A 199 -18.69 -9.36 12.99
N LEU A 200 -18.62 -8.67 14.12
CA LEU A 200 -17.43 -8.65 14.96
C LEU A 200 -17.45 -9.91 15.84
N GLY A 201 -16.55 -10.84 15.56
CA GLY A 201 -16.43 -12.10 16.27
C GLY A 201 -15.65 -11.99 17.58
N GLN A 202 -15.23 -13.14 18.11
CA GLN A 202 -14.66 -13.22 19.46
C GLN A 202 -13.39 -12.36 19.60
N GLY A 203 -13.25 -11.71 20.76
CA GLY A 203 -12.08 -10.91 21.11
C GLY A 203 -12.10 -9.46 20.61
N LEU A 204 -13.12 -9.02 19.86
CA LEU A 204 -13.26 -7.62 19.40
C LEU A 204 -13.82 -6.65 20.44
N GLU A 205 -14.54 -7.15 21.45
CA GLU A 205 -15.12 -6.31 22.52
C GLU A 205 -14.07 -5.86 23.55
N ASP A 206 -13.09 -6.73 23.84
CA ASP A 206 -11.97 -6.52 24.79
C ASP A 206 -10.61 -6.38 24.07
N LEU A 207 -10.56 -5.65 22.95
CA LEU A 207 -9.35 -5.58 22.14
C LEU A 207 -8.16 -4.96 22.88
N PRO A 208 -6.99 -5.61 22.86
CA PRO A 208 -5.78 -4.96 23.33
C PRO A 208 -5.50 -3.74 22.45
N LYS A 209 -5.02 -2.66 23.08
CA LYS A 209 -4.44 -1.57 22.32
C LYS A 209 -3.16 -2.07 21.65
N VAL A 210 -3.02 -1.81 20.36
CA VAL A 210 -1.92 -2.35 19.56
C VAL A 210 -0.92 -1.27 19.18
N ILE A 211 0.31 -1.69 18.88
CA ILE A 211 1.25 -0.84 18.16
C ILE A 211 0.81 -0.84 16.70
N ALA A 212 0.60 0.33 16.11
CA ALA A 212 0.18 0.44 14.72
C ALA A 212 0.64 1.74 14.07
N VAL A 213 0.66 1.73 12.74
CA VAL A 213 0.58 2.93 11.92
C VAL A 213 -0.89 3.02 11.44
N PRO A 214 -1.76 3.82 12.10
CA PRO A 214 -3.21 3.69 11.96
C PRO A 214 -3.69 3.81 10.51
N HIS A 215 -3.21 4.80 9.77
CA HIS A 215 -3.63 4.98 8.38
C HIS A 215 -3.21 3.82 7.45
N GLN A 216 -2.11 3.12 7.77
CA GLN A 216 -1.70 1.93 7.01
C GLN A 216 -2.68 0.79 7.27
N LEU A 217 -2.97 0.53 8.55
CA LEU A 217 -3.90 -0.52 8.96
C LEU A 217 -5.34 -0.23 8.51
N SER A 218 -5.82 1.00 8.64
CA SER A 218 -7.14 1.44 8.12
C SER A 218 -7.26 1.19 6.62
N HIS A 219 -6.24 1.55 5.83
CA HIS A 219 -6.27 1.30 4.39
C HIS A 219 -6.30 -0.19 4.07
N THR A 220 -5.46 -1.00 4.73
CA THR A 220 -5.48 -2.46 4.55
C THR A 220 -6.84 -3.05 4.89
N LEU A 221 -7.46 -2.64 6.01
CA LEU A 221 -8.80 -3.10 6.39
C LEU A 221 -9.86 -2.69 5.38
N LEU A 222 -9.88 -1.43 4.98
CA LEU A 222 -10.84 -0.89 4.01
C LEU A 222 -10.78 -1.67 2.69
N GLU A 223 -9.59 -1.89 2.14
CA GLU A 223 -9.45 -2.60 0.86
C GLU A 223 -9.82 -4.08 0.97
N LEU A 224 -9.48 -4.76 2.07
CA LEU A 224 -9.88 -6.16 2.28
C LEU A 224 -11.40 -6.30 2.43
N LEU A 225 -12.04 -5.40 3.19
CA LEU A 225 -13.49 -5.40 3.36
C LEU A 225 -14.21 -5.04 2.06
N LYS A 226 -13.72 -4.07 1.27
CA LYS A 226 -14.24 -3.79 -0.09
C LYS A 226 -14.20 -5.03 -0.97
N ASN A 227 -13.10 -5.77 -0.97
CA ASN A 227 -12.95 -7.00 -1.76
C ASN A 227 -13.90 -8.10 -1.29
N ALA A 228 -14.06 -8.29 0.02
CA ALA A 228 -15.00 -9.25 0.59
C ALA A 228 -16.46 -8.89 0.23
N THR A 229 -16.86 -7.63 0.41
CA THR A 229 -18.20 -7.15 0.07
C THR A 229 -18.50 -7.25 -1.42
N SER A 230 -17.55 -6.83 -2.27
CA SER A 230 -17.63 -7.00 -3.73
C SER A 230 -17.86 -8.46 -4.13
N ALA A 231 -17.10 -9.38 -3.52
CA ALA A 231 -17.23 -10.80 -3.78
C ALA A 231 -18.62 -11.36 -3.39
N HIS A 232 -19.16 -10.93 -2.25
CA HIS A 232 -20.52 -11.27 -1.80
C HIS A 232 -21.59 -10.76 -2.75
N LEU A 233 -21.50 -9.49 -3.16
CA LEU A 233 -22.44 -8.88 -4.10
C LEU A 233 -22.47 -9.63 -5.43
N ARG A 234 -21.32 -10.01 -5.97
CA ARG A 234 -21.23 -10.75 -7.24
C ARG A 234 -21.72 -12.19 -7.15
N THR A 235 -21.57 -12.82 -5.99
CA THR A 235 -21.97 -14.21 -5.77
C THR A 235 -23.38 -14.33 -5.17
N ASN A 236 -24.09 -13.22 -4.98
CA ASN A 236 -25.40 -13.15 -4.32
C ASN A 236 -25.40 -13.81 -2.93
N GLN A 237 -24.35 -13.58 -2.14
CA GLN A 237 -24.18 -14.16 -0.81
C GLN A 237 -24.36 -13.15 0.33
N CYS A 238 -25.05 -12.04 0.09
CA CYS A 238 -25.26 -10.99 1.09
C CYS A 238 -25.99 -11.46 2.36
N ASP A 239 -26.69 -12.60 2.30
CA ASP A 239 -27.35 -13.19 3.48
C ASP A 239 -26.36 -13.87 4.44
N VAL A 240 -25.12 -14.10 4.01
CA VAL A 240 -24.04 -14.64 4.84
C VAL A 240 -23.17 -13.46 5.32
N PRO A 241 -22.94 -13.31 6.63
CA PRO A 241 -22.12 -12.20 7.12
C PRO A 241 -20.64 -12.35 6.74
N ILE A 242 -19.95 -11.22 6.68
CA ILE A 242 -18.49 -11.16 6.69
C ILE A 242 -18.05 -11.12 8.16
N SER A 243 -17.29 -12.13 8.60
CA SER A 243 -16.77 -12.15 9.97
C SER A 243 -15.43 -11.42 10.05
N ILE A 244 -15.26 -10.67 11.14
CA ILE A 244 -13.99 -10.06 11.51
C ILE A 244 -13.68 -10.59 12.90
N ASP A 245 -12.58 -11.31 13.04
CA ASP A 245 -12.19 -11.98 14.27
C ASP A 245 -10.81 -11.49 14.72
N PHE A 246 -10.60 -11.42 16.03
CA PHE A 246 -9.28 -11.19 16.59
C PHE A 246 -8.66 -12.50 17.04
N GLN A 247 -7.50 -12.81 16.49
CA GLN A 247 -6.63 -13.87 16.98
C GLN A 247 -5.41 -13.23 17.67
N PRO A 248 -4.69 -13.94 18.56
CA PRO A 248 -3.51 -13.38 19.19
C PRO A 248 -2.52 -12.80 18.17
N ASN A 249 -2.37 -11.48 18.17
CA ASN A 249 -1.54 -10.69 17.24
C ASN A 249 -2.01 -10.70 15.77
N ALA A 250 -3.27 -10.99 15.47
CA ALA A 250 -3.79 -10.93 14.11
C ALA A 250 -5.27 -10.52 14.04
N LEU A 251 -5.63 -9.82 12.97
CA LEU A 251 -7.02 -9.70 12.53
C LEU A 251 -7.28 -10.69 11.42
N VAL A 252 -8.43 -11.37 11.49
CA VAL A 252 -8.85 -12.35 10.49
C VAL A 252 -10.19 -11.89 9.92
N ILE A 253 -10.26 -11.71 8.61
CA ILE A 253 -11.48 -11.39 7.89
C ILE A 253 -11.88 -12.62 7.10
N THR A 254 -13.07 -13.13 7.34
CA THR A 254 -13.61 -14.31 6.65
C THR A 254 -14.86 -13.94 5.88
N ASP A 255 -14.92 -14.32 4.61
CA ASP A 255 -16.06 -14.07 3.74
C ASP A 255 -16.38 -15.33 2.94
N SER A 256 -17.65 -15.53 2.58
CA SER A 256 -18.10 -16.65 1.76
C SER A 256 -18.20 -16.35 0.25
N GLY A 257 -17.66 -15.23 -0.25
CA GLY A 257 -17.90 -14.75 -1.63
C GLY A 257 -17.20 -15.53 -2.76
N GLY A 258 -16.99 -16.85 -2.66
CA GLY A 258 -16.48 -17.70 -3.75
C GLY A 258 -14.97 -17.99 -3.77
N GLY A 259 -14.20 -17.45 -2.82
CA GLY A 259 -12.74 -17.61 -2.73
C GLY A 259 -11.93 -16.99 -3.88
N PHE A 260 -10.63 -17.29 -3.93
CA PHE A 260 -9.73 -16.98 -5.05
C PHE A 260 -9.59 -18.18 -5.98
N SER A 261 -9.46 -17.93 -7.29
CA SER A 261 -9.25 -18.95 -8.32
C SER A 261 -7.86 -19.60 -8.28
N GLU A 262 -6.86 -18.90 -7.73
CA GLU A 262 -5.47 -19.33 -7.73
C GLU A 262 -5.06 -20.02 -6.42
N SER A 263 -4.02 -20.86 -6.50
CA SER A 263 -3.53 -21.67 -5.38
C SER A 263 -2.76 -20.87 -4.32
N ASP A 264 -2.15 -19.74 -4.69
CA ASP A 264 -1.49 -18.80 -3.76
C ASP A 264 -1.86 -17.34 -4.12
N PRO A 265 -3.01 -16.85 -3.61
CA PRO A 265 -3.52 -15.52 -3.93
C PRO A 265 -2.59 -14.36 -3.55
N ILE A 266 -1.58 -14.57 -2.70
CA ILE A 266 -0.60 -13.53 -2.37
C ILE A 266 0.52 -13.48 -3.39
N GLN A 267 1.04 -14.62 -3.82
CA GLN A 267 2.02 -14.65 -4.92
C GLN A 267 1.41 -14.12 -6.22
N THR A 268 0.14 -14.41 -6.44
CA THR A 268 -0.71 -13.83 -7.47
C THR A 268 -0.71 -12.31 -7.47
N LEU A 269 -0.77 -11.68 -6.29
CA LEU A 269 -0.74 -10.22 -6.13
C LEU A 269 0.68 -9.66 -6.12
N ALA A 270 1.70 -10.51 -5.94
CA ALA A 270 3.12 -10.15 -6.04
C ALA A 270 3.49 -9.98 -7.51
N ARG A 271 3.23 -11.02 -8.30
CA ARG A 271 3.65 -11.05 -9.70
C ARG A 271 2.84 -10.01 -10.45
N LEU A 272 3.54 -9.10 -11.12
CA LEU A 272 2.88 -8.28 -12.11
C LEU A 272 2.10 -9.22 -13.02
N LYS A 273 0.79 -9.02 -13.10
CA LYS A 273 -0.06 -9.72 -14.06
C LYS A 273 -0.48 -8.72 -15.11
N PRO A 274 0.40 -8.45 -16.06
CA PRO A 274 0.07 -7.55 -17.14
C PRO A 274 -1.22 -8.00 -17.85
N GLY A 275 -2.21 -7.10 -17.93
CA GLY A 275 -3.57 -7.39 -18.43
C GLY A 275 -4.56 -8.07 -17.46
N ARG A 276 -4.22 -8.26 -16.18
CA ARG A 276 -5.15 -8.74 -15.13
C ARG A 276 -5.27 -7.76 -13.97
N ARG A 277 -6.31 -7.94 -13.16
CA ARG A 277 -6.58 -7.13 -11.97
C ARG A 277 -5.79 -7.68 -10.78
N TYR A 278 -5.38 -6.80 -9.85
CA TYR A 278 -4.86 -7.18 -8.52
C TYR A 278 -5.96 -7.10 -7.47
N ASP A 279 -7.21 -7.36 -7.86
CA ASP A 279 -8.32 -7.60 -6.95
C ASP A 279 -8.71 -9.08 -7.03
N ARG A 280 -9.62 -9.52 -6.16
CA ARG A 280 -10.09 -10.92 -6.17
C ARG A 280 -10.87 -11.28 -7.45
N THR A 281 -11.19 -10.29 -8.27
CA THR A 281 -12.20 -10.40 -9.30
C THR A 281 -11.62 -10.19 -10.69
N ASP A 282 -11.00 -11.25 -11.24
CA ASP A 282 -10.37 -11.23 -12.56
C ASP A 282 -11.36 -10.98 -13.73
N ASP A 283 -12.67 -11.13 -13.52
CA ASP A 283 -13.68 -11.13 -14.59
C ASP A 283 -14.53 -9.84 -14.62
N GLN A 284 -14.04 -8.78 -15.27
CA GLN A 284 -14.91 -7.83 -15.95
C GLN A 284 -14.76 -8.02 -17.46
N THR A 285 -15.51 -8.97 -18.01
CA THR A 285 -15.46 -9.35 -19.43
C THR A 285 -16.45 -8.58 -20.32
N SER A 286 -17.16 -7.56 -19.83
CA SER A 286 -18.01 -6.75 -20.71
C SER A 286 -18.12 -5.28 -20.31
N TYR A 287 -18.07 -4.41 -21.32
CA TYR A 287 -18.36 -2.96 -21.26
C TYR A 287 -19.78 -2.63 -20.76
N ALA A 288 -20.66 -3.63 -20.59
CA ALA A 288 -22.04 -3.50 -20.14
C ALA A 288 -22.32 -4.13 -18.76
N ALA A 289 -21.34 -4.81 -18.15
CA ALA A 289 -21.46 -5.27 -16.77
C ALA A 289 -21.26 -4.07 -15.85
N VAL A 290 -22.28 -3.76 -15.05
CA VAL A 290 -22.29 -2.73 -14.01
C VAL A 290 -20.90 -2.63 -13.39
N SER A 291 -20.26 -1.46 -13.54
CA SER A 291 -18.99 -1.17 -12.87
C SER A 291 -19.14 -1.58 -11.41
N ASP A 292 -18.37 -2.56 -10.94
CA ASP A 292 -18.46 -2.93 -9.55
C ASP A 292 -18.16 -1.67 -8.73
N PRO A 293 -19.12 -1.17 -7.96
CA PRO A 293 -19.07 0.14 -7.32
C PRO A 293 -17.95 0.23 -6.27
N LEU A 294 -17.47 -0.91 -5.80
CA LEU A 294 -16.37 -1.03 -4.84
C LEU A 294 -15.03 -1.33 -5.53
N ALA A 295 -15.06 -1.78 -6.79
CA ALA A 295 -13.85 -2.03 -7.57
C ALA A 295 -13.29 -0.72 -8.14
N GLY A 296 -12.24 -0.22 -7.50
CA GLY A 296 -11.44 0.89 -8.01
C GLY A 296 -10.45 0.46 -9.10
N PHE A 297 -9.28 1.10 -9.14
CA PHE A 297 -8.18 0.84 -10.10
C PHE A 297 -7.49 -0.54 -9.97
N SER A 298 -8.14 -1.52 -9.33
CA SER A 298 -7.69 -2.92 -9.26
C SER A 298 -6.29 -3.10 -8.64
N ILE A 299 -5.88 -2.19 -7.75
CA ILE A 299 -4.59 -2.25 -7.02
C ILE A 299 -4.75 -2.17 -5.50
N GLY A 300 -5.98 -2.13 -5.02
CA GLY A 300 -6.28 -2.01 -3.59
C GLY A 300 -5.58 -3.08 -2.77
N LEU A 301 -5.62 -4.36 -3.20
CA LEU A 301 -4.94 -5.44 -2.48
C LEU A 301 -3.42 -5.36 -2.56
N PHE A 302 -2.86 -4.92 -3.70
CA PHE A 302 -1.41 -4.72 -3.83
C PHE A 302 -0.92 -3.65 -2.84
N VAL A 303 -1.58 -2.49 -2.80
CA VAL A 303 -1.23 -1.41 -1.88
C VAL A 303 -1.49 -1.82 -0.42
N ALA A 304 -2.61 -2.50 -0.15
CA ALA A 304 -2.91 -3.05 1.18
C ALA A 304 -1.85 -4.02 1.68
N ARG A 305 -1.26 -4.82 0.77
CA ARG A 305 -0.13 -5.70 1.07
C ARG A 305 1.12 -4.91 1.40
N VAL A 306 1.50 -3.92 0.57
CA VAL A 306 2.68 -3.08 0.84
C VAL A 306 2.51 -2.36 2.19
N HIS A 307 1.31 -1.86 2.50
CA HIS A 307 0.98 -1.26 3.79
C HIS A 307 1.16 -2.23 4.95
N ALA A 308 0.56 -3.42 4.87
CA ALA A 308 0.62 -4.43 5.93
C ALA A 308 2.06 -4.93 6.14
N GLU A 309 2.78 -5.16 5.05
CA GLU A 309 4.13 -5.72 5.08
C GLU A 309 5.22 -4.69 5.36
N HIS A 310 4.90 -3.39 5.40
CA HIS A 310 5.90 -2.31 5.44
C HIS A 310 6.88 -2.42 6.62
N PHE A 311 6.43 -2.88 7.79
CA PHE A 311 7.29 -3.09 8.96
C PHE A 311 7.30 -4.56 9.43
N GLN A 312 6.69 -5.45 8.66
CA GLN A 312 6.51 -6.84 9.07
C GLN A 312 6.34 -7.75 7.85
N PRO A 313 7.40 -8.42 7.39
CA PRO A 313 7.32 -9.29 6.20
C PRO A 313 6.22 -10.34 6.33
N ASN A 314 5.45 -10.58 5.26
CA ASN A 314 4.33 -11.54 5.25
C ASN A 314 3.25 -11.25 6.32
N ALA A 315 3.03 -9.97 6.66
CA ALA A 315 1.97 -9.60 7.59
C ALA A 315 0.57 -9.84 7.03
N LEU A 316 0.38 -9.77 5.71
CA LEU A 316 -0.88 -10.10 5.06
C LEU A 316 -0.78 -11.51 4.49
N THR A 317 -1.79 -12.36 4.74
CA THR A 317 -2.00 -13.64 4.05
C THR A 317 -3.41 -13.73 3.51
N LEU A 318 -3.60 -14.38 2.36
CA LEU A 318 -4.89 -14.60 1.72
C LEU A 318 -5.00 -16.08 1.38
N THR A 319 -6.08 -16.73 1.82
CA THR A 319 -6.31 -18.16 1.58
C THR A 319 -7.75 -18.40 1.16
N THR A 320 -7.96 -19.35 0.25
CA THR A 320 -9.30 -19.85 -0.11
C THR A 320 -9.65 -21.03 0.78
N TYR A 321 -10.90 -21.09 1.25
CA TYR A 321 -11.46 -22.31 1.83
C TYR A 321 -12.60 -22.81 0.94
N HIS A 322 -12.68 -24.13 0.76
CA HIS A 322 -13.60 -24.74 -0.21
C HIS A 322 -15.04 -24.92 0.30
N GLY A 323 -15.30 -24.58 1.56
CA GLY A 323 -16.59 -24.81 2.22
C GLY A 323 -16.79 -26.27 2.60
N GLN A 324 -17.68 -26.52 3.55
CA GLN A 324 -18.25 -27.84 3.87
C GLN A 324 -19.76 -27.67 4.02
N ASP A 325 -20.53 -28.65 3.54
CA ASP A 325 -21.99 -28.70 3.62
C ASP A 325 -22.69 -27.40 3.17
N SER A 326 -23.17 -26.60 4.12
CA SER A 326 -23.98 -25.38 3.97
C SER A 326 -23.18 -24.07 4.06
N ILE A 327 -21.85 -24.11 4.24
CA ILE A 327 -21.00 -22.92 4.22
C ILE A 327 -20.42 -22.76 2.82
N PRO A 328 -20.74 -21.67 2.08
CA PRO A 328 -20.23 -21.48 0.74
C PRO A 328 -18.69 -21.31 0.75
N ARG A 329 -18.06 -21.71 -0.36
CA ARG A 329 -16.64 -21.47 -0.62
C ARG A 329 -16.32 -20.00 -0.43
N GLY A 330 -15.23 -19.68 0.27
CA GLY A 330 -14.89 -18.31 0.61
C GLY A 330 -13.41 -18.03 0.68
N ALA A 331 -13.05 -16.89 1.28
CA ALA A 331 -11.68 -16.54 1.58
C ALA A 331 -11.47 -16.11 3.02
N VAL A 332 -10.22 -16.24 3.46
CA VAL A 332 -9.73 -15.75 4.73
C VAL A 332 -8.56 -14.82 4.43
N ALA A 333 -8.66 -13.57 4.88
CA ALA A 333 -7.55 -12.63 4.92
C ALA A 333 -7.06 -12.48 6.36
N THR A 334 -5.76 -12.68 6.59
CA THR A 334 -5.14 -12.50 7.91
C THR A 334 -4.15 -11.35 7.87
N ILE A 335 -4.31 -10.40 8.80
CA ILE A 335 -3.41 -9.27 9.01
C ILE A 335 -2.69 -9.49 10.34
N ARG A 336 -1.43 -9.91 10.31
CA ARG A 336 -0.58 -9.97 11.50
C ARG A 336 -0.24 -8.57 11.96
N LEU A 337 -0.57 -8.27 13.21
CA LEU A 337 -0.37 -6.97 13.84
C LEU A 337 1.09 -6.80 14.28
N LEU A 338 1.53 -5.54 14.41
CA LEU A 338 2.86 -5.23 14.90
C LEU A 338 2.95 -5.56 16.39
N ASN A 339 4.01 -6.28 16.77
CA ASN A 339 4.21 -6.74 18.15
C ASN A 339 5.32 -5.99 18.90
N ASN A 340 6.13 -5.16 18.22
CA ASN A 340 7.21 -4.39 18.84
C ASN A 340 7.65 -3.16 18.03
N LEU A 341 8.36 -2.23 18.67
CA LEU A 341 8.91 -1.00 18.06
C LEU A 341 10.29 -1.19 17.39
N ASP A 342 10.89 -2.37 17.47
CA ASP A 342 12.12 -2.74 16.74
C ASP A 342 11.84 -3.25 15.33
N ALA A 343 10.57 -3.38 14.95
CA ALA A 343 10.12 -3.75 13.61
C ALA A 343 10.85 -2.93 12.55
N ILE A 344 11.51 -3.63 11.63
CA ILE A 344 12.36 -3.05 10.58
C ILE A 344 11.52 -2.88 9.33
N GLU A 345 11.70 -1.75 8.66
CA GLU A 345 11.13 -1.46 7.36
C GLU A 345 11.52 -2.54 6.35
N ASN A 346 10.51 -3.10 5.71
CA ASN A 346 10.58 -4.18 4.74
C ASN A 346 10.22 -3.62 3.35
N LEU A 347 11.18 -2.91 2.77
CA LEU A 347 11.13 -2.46 1.39
C LEU A 347 12.06 -3.31 0.52
N PRO A 348 11.75 -3.46 -0.78
CA PRO A 348 12.55 -4.29 -1.65
C PRO A 348 13.96 -3.72 -1.82
N ASP A 349 14.95 -4.61 -1.88
CA ASP A 349 16.34 -4.23 -2.15
C ASP A 349 16.54 -3.95 -3.65
N ILE A 350 16.55 -2.66 -3.98
CA ILE A 350 16.66 -2.15 -5.34
C ILE A 350 18.01 -2.53 -5.97
N GLU A 351 19.12 -2.47 -5.23
CA GLU A 351 20.44 -2.77 -5.81
C GLU A 351 20.58 -4.27 -6.05
N SER A 352 20.11 -5.11 -5.11
CA SER A 352 20.05 -6.56 -5.35
C SER A 352 19.16 -6.92 -6.55
N ALA A 353 18.02 -6.25 -6.73
CA ALA A 353 17.16 -6.46 -7.90
C ALA A 353 17.86 -6.04 -9.21
N ARG A 354 18.58 -4.92 -9.18
CA ARG A 354 19.38 -4.43 -10.30
C ARG A 354 20.51 -5.39 -10.68
N GLU A 355 21.23 -5.93 -9.71
CA GLU A 355 22.29 -6.93 -9.92
C GLU A 355 21.74 -8.21 -10.55
N ARG A 356 20.58 -8.71 -10.06
CA ARG A 356 19.90 -9.86 -10.66
C ARG A 356 19.48 -9.59 -12.10
N LEU A 357 18.94 -8.41 -12.39
CA LEU A 357 18.54 -8.01 -13.73
C LEU A 357 19.74 -7.93 -14.69
N LEU A 358 20.86 -7.35 -14.27
CA LEU A 358 22.07 -7.21 -15.10
C LEU A 358 22.84 -8.52 -15.31
N SER A 359 22.39 -9.62 -14.69
CA SER A 359 22.91 -10.98 -14.93
C SER A 359 22.19 -11.73 -16.06
N ILE A 360 21.27 -11.05 -16.76
CA ILE A 360 20.71 -11.49 -18.05
C ILE A 360 21.76 -11.22 -19.13
#